data_AF-A0A8B6GLT1-F1
#
_entry.id   AF-A0A8B6GLT1-F1
#
_cell.length_a   1.000
_cell.length_b   1.000
_cell.length_c   1.000
_cell.angle_alpha   90.00
_cell.angle_beta   90.00
_cell.angle_gamma   90.00
#
_symmetry.space_group_name_H-M   'P 1'
#
loop_
_entity.id
_entity.type
_entity.pdbx_description
1 polymer ?
#
loop_
_entity_poly.entity_id
_entity_poly.type
_entity_poly.pdbx_seq_one_letter_code
_entity_poly.pdbx_strand_id
1 'polypeptide(L)'
;MSERRLQVASGTFYAYFSHHELAPGQHHTLIFDTVKTNTDGAYSGSTGAYTFPLDGVYGFIYSISMGCHTAEAKVPFEIMRNNDAEGVLFIEVHCNEQNTVTGNVIIHAVQGDFFYKNSYITPS
;
A
#
# COMPACT_ATOMS: atom_id res chain seq x y z
N MET A 1 -11.68 35.09 -21.55
CA MET A 1 -10.36 34.49 -21.32
C MET A 1 -10.51 33.68 -20.03
N SER A 2 -10.62 32.35 -20.13
CA SER A 2 -10.86 31.47 -18.97
C SER A 2 -9.52 31.16 -18.31
N GLU A 3 -9.36 31.53 -17.04
CA GLU A 3 -8.21 31.09 -16.24
C GLU A 3 -8.25 29.56 -16.15
N ARG A 4 -7.27 28.91 -16.78
CA ARG A 4 -6.97 27.51 -16.48
C ARG A 4 -6.29 27.54 -15.11
N ARG A 5 -7.06 27.32 -14.03
CA ARG A 5 -6.45 26.98 -12.74
C ARG A 5 -5.55 25.77 -13.00
N LEU A 6 -4.25 25.94 -12.82
CA LEU A 6 -3.36 24.82 -12.54
C LEU A 6 -3.92 24.18 -11.27
N GLN A 7 -4.68 23.11 -11.44
CA GLN A 7 -5.16 22.32 -10.33
C GLN A 7 -3.91 21.62 -9.81
N VAL A 8 -3.25 22.25 -8.83
CA VAL A 8 -2.27 21.56 -7.99
C VAL A 8 -3.09 20.53 -7.23
N ALA A 9 -3.23 19.32 -7.78
CA ALA A 9 -3.90 18.25 -7.07
C ALA A 9 -2.93 17.80 -5.98
N SER A 10 -3.03 18.41 -4.80
CA SER A 10 -2.47 17.80 -3.58
C SER A 10 -3.43 16.69 -3.16
N GLY A 11 -3.26 15.53 -3.78
CA GLY A 11 -3.94 14.30 -3.40
C GLY A 11 -3.38 13.77 -2.08
N THR A 12 -4.25 13.46 -1.12
CA THR A 12 -3.83 12.73 0.08
C THR A 12 -4.88 11.70 0.43
N PHE A 13 -4.41 10.54 0.87
CA PHE A 13 -5.28 9.50 1.38
C PHE A 13 -4.73 8.90 2.66
N TYR A 14 -5.65 8.37 3.46
CA TYR A 14 -5.35 7.57 4.63
C TYR A 14 -6.42 6.49 4.73
N ALA A 15 -5.98 5.24 4.76
CA ALA A 15 -6.82 4.07 4.86
C ALA A 15 -6.18 3.01 5.77
N TYR A 16 -7.00 2.14 6.35
CA TYR A 16 -6.56 1.01 7.16
C TYR A 16 -7.53 -0.19 6.98
N PHE A 17 -7.14 -1.37 7.46
CA PHE A 17 -8.01 -2.55 7.39
C PHE A 17 -9.18 -2.46 8.37
N SER A 18 -10.41 -2.75 7.91
CA SER A 18 -11.58 -2.89 8.78
C SER A 18 -11.49 -4.10 9.71
N HIS A 19 -10.79 -5.15 9.26
CA HIS A 19 -10.63 -6.43 9.93
C HIS A 19 -9.22 -7.00 9.72
N HIS A 20 -8.84 -8.03 10.49
CA HIS A 20 -7.57 -8.71 10.27
C HIS A 20 -7.56 -9.43 8.91
N GLU A 21 -6.53 -9.19 8.11
CA GLU A 21 -6.26 -10.01 6.92
C GLU A 21 -5.66 -11.34 7.36
N LEU A 22 -6.34 -12.45 7.06
CA LEU A 22 -5.95 -13.78 7.52
C LEU A 22 -5.17 -14.52 6.43
N ALA A 23 -3.93 -14.89 6.75
CA ALA A 23 -3.06 -15.69 5.89
C ALA A 23 -3.00 -15.18 4.43
N PRO A 24 -2.52 -13.95 4.20
CA PRO A 24 -2.46 -13.40 2.85
C PRO A 24 -1.56 -14.29 1.98
N GLY A 25 -2.16 -14.84 0.92
CA GLY A 25 -1.52 -15.83 0.06
C GLY A 25 -0.41 -15.26 -0.82
N GLN A 26 0.10 -16.09 -1.73
CA GLN A 26 1.04 -15.64 -2.75
C GLN A 26 0.37 -14.64 -3.69
N HIS A 27 1.05 -13.52 -3.98
CA HIS A 27 0.54 -12.44 -4.84
C HIS A 27 -0.80 -11.85 -4.37
N HIS A 28 -1.01 -11.81 -3.05
CA HIS A 28 -2.23 -11.29 -2.48
C HIS A 28 -2.13 -9.76 -2.30
N THR A 29 -3.06 -9.04 -2.93
CA THR A 29 -3.15 -7.58 -2.80
C THR A 29 -3.78 -7.19 -1.47
N LEU A 30 -3.06 -6.37 -0.70
CA LEU A 30 -3.58 -5.81 0.54
C LEU A 30 -4.56 -4.67 0.27
N ILE A 31 -5.82 -4.85 0.69
CA ILE A 31 -6.88 -3.86 0.53
C ILE A 31 -7.14 -3.18 1.88
N PHE A 32 -6.71 -1.93 2.02
CA PHE A 32 -7.05 -1.09 3.18
C PHE A 32 -8.44 -0.49 2.94
N ASP A 33 -9.48 -1.26 3.24
CA ASP A 33 -10.87 -0.97 2.87
C ASP A 33 -11.52 0.16 3.68
N THR A 34 -10.99 0.48 4.87
CA THR A 34 -11.49 1.60 5.67
C THR A 34 -10.78 2.90 5.30
N VAL A 35 -11.37 3.66 4.38
CA VAL A 35 -10.85 4.96 3.90
C VAL A 35 -11.32 6.10 4.82
N LYS A 36 -10.37 6.84 5.40
CA LYS A 36 -10.63 8.02 6.26
C LYS A 36 -10.41 9.35 5.55
N THR A 37 -9.37 9.40 4.73
CA THR A 37 -9.06 10.56 3.90
C THR A 37 -8.83 10.07 2.48
N ASN A 38 -9.35 10.79 1.49
CA ASN A 38 -9.15 10.53 0.06
C ASN A 38 -9.56 11.78 -0.73
N THR A 39 -8.76 12.84 -0.65
CA THR A 39 -9.16 14.19 -1.09
C THR A 39 -9.33 14.34 -2.60
N ASP A 40 -8.68 13.48 -3.37
CA ASP A 40 -8.71 13.45 -4.83
C ASP A 40 -9.52 12.26 -5.37
N GLY A 41 -9.94 11.33 -4.52
CA GLY A 41 -10.64 10.11 -4.93
C GLY A 41 -9.75 9.11 -5.65
N ALA A 42 -8.42 9.29 -5.61
CA ALA A 42 -7.47 8.44 -6.33
C ALA A 42 -7.23 7.07 -5.67
N TYR A 43 -7.50 6.97 -4.36
CA TYR A 43 -7.45 5.68 -3.64
C TYR A 43 -8.77 4.92 -3.77
N SER A 44 -8.69 3.63 -4.08
CA SER A 44 -9.85 2.73 -4.12
C SER A 44 -9.82 1.75 -2.95
N GLY A 45 -10.76 1.91 -2.02
CA GLY A 45 -10.95 0.98 -0.90
C GLY A 45 -11.44 -0.42 -1.32
N SER A 46 -11.82 -0.62 -2.58
CA SER A 46 -12.22 -1.94 -3.10
C SER A 46 -11.09 -2.69 -3.80
N THR A 47 -10.08 -1.98 -4.32
CA THR A 47 -8.94 -2.60 -5.02
C THR A 47 -7.62 -2.46 -4.26
N GLY A 48 -7.57 -1.60 -3.24
CA GLY A 48 -6.34 -1.29 -2.51
C GLY A 48 -5.37 -0.39 -3.28
N ALA A 49 -5.75 0.08 -4.48
CA ALA A 49 -4.87 0.82 -5.37
C ALA A 49 -5.06 2.34 -5.28
N TYR A 50 -3.96 3.08 -5.40
CA TYR A 50 -3.93 4.53 -5.62
C TYR A 50 -3.53 4.82 -7.07
N THR A 51 -4.41 5.44 -7.85
CA THR A 51 -4.11 5.82 -9.24
C THR A 51 -3.68 7.28 -9.32
N PHE A 52 -2.47 7.57 -9.80
CA PHE A 52 -1.94 8.94 -9.79
C PHE A 52 -2.80 9.86 -10.65
N PRO A 53 -3.36 10.93 -10.07
CA PRO A 53 -4.21 11.85 -10.82
C PRO A 53 -3.39 12.76 -11.75
N LEU A 54 -2.11 12.99 -11.46
CA LEU A 54 -1.20 13.87 -12.17
C LEU A 54 0.25 13.37 -12.08
N ASP A 55 1.07 13.77 -13.05
CA ASP A 55 2.52 13.65 -12.97
C ASP A 55 3.07 14.41 -11.76
N GLY A 56 4.01 13.82 -11.03
CA GLY A 56 4.63 14.50 -9.89
C GLY A 56 5.37 13.59 -8.93
N VAL A 57 5.86 14.17 -7.84
CA VAL A 57 6.53 13.42 -6.77
C VAL A 57 5.52 13.08 -5.67
N TYR A 58 5.43 11.79 -5.35
CA TYR A 58 4.51 11.28 -4.33
C TYR A 58 5.29 10.57 -3.23
N GLY A 59 4.84 10.75 -1.99
CA GLY A 59 5.36 10.06 -0.82
C GLY A 59 4.29 9.15 -0.25
N PHE A 60 4.64 7.88 -0.04
CA PHE A 60 3.79 6.93 0.67
C PHE A 60 4.49 6.52 1.96
N ILE A 61 3.76 6.52 3.05
CA ILE A 61 4.16 5.92 4.33
C ILE A 61 3.13 4.88 4.72
N TYR A 62 3.58 3.78 5.29
CA TYR A 62 2.68 2.71 5.65
C TYR A 62 3.28 1.80 6.71
N SER A 63 2.39 1.23 7.52
CA SER A 63 2.74 0.27 8.56
C SER A 63 1.93 -1.00 8.39
N ILE A 64 2.56 -2.14 8.63
CA ILE A 64 1.91 -3.45 8.67
C ILE A 64 2.28 -4.11 9.99
N SER A 65 1.26 -4.48 10.75
CA SER A 65 1.41 -5.24 11.98
C SER A 65 0.95 -6.68 11.74
N MET A 66 1.75 -7.63 12.16
CA MET A 66 1.48 -9.06 12.00
C MET A 66 1.66 -9.76 13.35
N GLY A 67 0.76 -10.68 13.66
CA GLY A 67 0.88 -11.61 14.78
C GLY A 67 0.90 -13.05 14.26
N CYS A 68 1.62 -13.95 14.92
CA CYS A 68 1.48 -15.38 14.64
C CYS A 68 0.18 -15.91 15.29
N HIS A 69 -0.64 -16.58 14.48
CA HIS A 69 -1.76 -17.39 14.98
C HIS A 69 -1.47 -18.90 14.98
N THR A 70 -0.77 -19.43 13.97
CA THR A 70 -0.57 -20.88 13.82
C THR A 70 0.87 -21.29 13.48
N ALA A 71 1.66 -20.42 12.86
CA ALA A 71 3.04 -20.69 12.50
C ALA A 71 3.84 -19.39 12.39
N GLU A 72 5.14 -19.47 12.66
CA GLU A 72 6.08 -18.38 12.40
C GLU A 72 6.13 -18.10 10.90
N ALA A 73 6.27 -16.83 10.54
CA ALA A 73 6.24 -16.42 9.14
C ALA A 73 7.16 -15.24 8.89
N LYS A 74 7.89 -15.33 7.77
CA LYS A 74 8.53 -14.20 7.12
C LYS A 74 7.72 -13.83 5.89
N VAL A 75 7.06 -12.67 5.94
CA VAL A 75 6.19 -12.20 4.86
C VAL A 75 6.81 -10.95 4.24
N PRO A 76 7.29 -11.02 2.99
CA PRO A 76 7.58 -9.83 2.22
C PRO A 76 6.31 -9.12 1.77
N PHE A 77 6.35 -7.79 1.82
CA PHE A 77 5.36 -6.91 1.22
C PHE A 77 6.03 -5.99 0.22
N GLU A 78 5.57 -6.05 -1.03
CA GLU A 78 6.04 -5.20 -2.11
C GLU A 78 5.14 -4.00 -2.31
N ILE A 79 5.75 -2.87 -2.67
CA ILE A 79 5.06 -1.78 -3.34
C ILE A 79 5.13 -2.08 -4.83
N MET A 80 3.98 -2.27 -5.44
CA MET A 80 3.85 -2.54 -6.86
C MET A 80 3.44 -1.25 -7.58
N ARG A 81 4.16 -0.88 -8.63
CA ARG A 81 3.72 0.09 -9.64
C ARG A 81 3.26 -0.67 -10.87
N ASN A 82 1.98 -0.62 -11.17
CA ASN A 82 1.37 -1.40 -12.25
C ASN A 82 1.64 -2.91 -12.06
N ASN A 83 2.78 -3.45 -12.52
CA ASN A 83 3.22 -4.83 -12.30
C ASN A 83 4.70 -4.95 -11.87
N ASP A 84 5.39 -3.84 -11.67
CA ASP A 84 6.80 -3.82 -11.30
C ASP A 84 6.95 -3.53 -9.80
N ALA A 85 7.84 -4.27 -9.13
CA ALA A 85 8.14 -4.04 -7.72
C ALA A 85 9.08 -2.82 -7.57
N GLU A 86 8.63 -1.80 -6.86
CA GLU A 86 9.38 -0.56 -6.59
C GLU A 86 10.13 -0.60 -5.24
N GLY A 87 9.80 -1.58 -4.39
CA GLY A 87 10.43 -1.76 -3.10
C GLY A 87 9.78 -2.89 -2.32
N VAL A 88 10.50 -3.39 -1.32
CA VAL A 88 10.07 -4.50 -0.46
C VAL A 88 10.32 -4.17 1.00
N LEU A 89 9.38 -4.58 1.85
CA LEU A 89 9.56 -4.71 3.29
C LEU A 89 9.45 -6.17 3.68
N PHE A 90 10.19 -6.57 4.72
CA PHE A 90 10.02 -7.88 5.33
C PHE A 90 9.50 -7.70 6.75
N ILE A 91 8.48 -8.48 7.10
CA ILE A 91 8.11 -8.68 8.49
C ILE A 91 8.36 -10.14 8.84
N GLU A 92 8.97 -10.35 9.99
CA GLU A 92 9.18 -11.66 10.58
C GLU A 92 8.42 -11.69 11.89
N VAL A 93 7.64 -12.74 12.12
CA VAL A 93 6.87 -12.91 13.35
C VAL A 93 7.09 -14.30 13.91
N HIS A 94 7.41 -14.36 15.20
CA HIS A 94 7.44 -15.59 15.97
C HIS A 94 6.14 -15.76 16.76
N CYS A 95 5.85 -16.99 17.20
CA CYS A 95 4.62 -17.26 17.91
C CYS A 95 4.63 -16.70 19.33
N ASN A 96 3.49 -16.11 19.72
CA ASN A 96 3.31 -15.25 20.91
C ASN A 96 3.95 -13.86 20.81
N GLU A 97 4.34 -13.44 19.60
CA GLU A 97 4.83 -12.08 19.35
C GLU A 97 3.91 -11.34 18.37
N GLN A 98 3.94 -10.01 18.48
CA GLN A 98 3.44 -9.11 17.45
C GLN A 98 4.62 -8.29 16.96
N ASN A 99 4.78 -8.22 15.63
CA ASN A 99 5.76 -7.36 15.01
C ASN A 99 5.06 -6.31 14.17
N THR A 100 5.70 -5.16 14.01
CA THR A 100 5.22 -4.09 13.13
C THR A 100 6.39 -3.56 12.33
N VAL A 101 6.22 -3.51 11.01
CA VAL A 101 7.17 -2.86 10.11
C VAL A 101 6.52 -1.59 9.54
N THR A 102 7.29 -0.52 9.48
CA THR A 102 6.92 0.71 8.77
C THR A 102 7.88 0.91 7.64
N GLY A 103 7.36 1.21 6.46
CA GLY A 103 8.16 1.64 5.34
C GLY A 103 7.60 2.89 4.70
N ASN A 104 8.42 3.45 3.84
CA ASN A 104 8.08 4.61 3.04
C ASN A 104 8.73 4.50 1.68
N VAL A 105 8.14 5.16 0.70
CA VAL A 105 8.74 5.35 -0.62
C VAL A 105 8.44 6.76 -1.10
N ILE A 106 9.41 7.36 -1.79
CA ILE A 106 9.24 8.61 -2.53
C ILE A 106 9.56 8.29 -3.99
N ILE A 107 8.63 8.60 -4.88
CA ILE A 107 8.75 8.26 -6.31
C ILE A 107 8.39 9.47 -7.17
N HIS A 108 8.87 9.46 -8.40
CA HIS A 108 8.29 10.26 -9.47
C HIS A 108 7.25 9.42 -10.20
N ALA A 109 5.99 9.84 -10.16
CA ALA A 109 4.87 9.14 -10.76
C ALA A 109 4.39 9.84 -12.03
N VAL A 110 3.82 9.02 -12.93
CA VAL A 110 3.16 9.47 -14.16
C VAL A 110 1.66 9.30 -13.98
N GLN A 111 0.88 10.26 -14.50
CA GLN A 111 -0.57 10.23 -14.48
C GLN A 111 -1.10 8.90 -15.03
N GLY A 112 -2.01 8.27 -14.28
CA GLY A 112 -2.67 7.02 -14.67
C GLY A 112 -1.93 5.76 -14.22
N ASP A 113 -0.65 5.82 -13.84
CA ASP A 113 0.00 4.71 -13.13
C ASP A 113 -0.74 4.45 -11.80
N PHE A 114 -0.66 3.22 -11.28
CA PHE A 114 -1.30 2.89 -10.01
C PHE A 114 -0.40 2.08 -9.08
N PHE A 115 -0.56 2.36 -7.78
CA PHE A 115 0.22 1.77 -6.70
C PHE A 115 -0.66 0.93 -5.81
N TYR A 116 -0.21 -0.26 -5.49
CA TYR A 116 -0.84 -1.16 -4.54
C TYR A 116 0.22 -1.98 -3.84
N LYS A 117 -0.19 -2.74 -2.83
CA LYS A 117 0.72 -3.63 -2.12
C LYS A 117 0.36 -5.07 -2.33
N ASN A 118 1.38 -5.89 -2.51
CA ASN A 118 1.24 -7.34 -2.54
C ASN A 118 2.06 -7.99 -1.44
N SER A 119 1.52 -9.04 -0.85
CA SER A 119 2.34 -10.06 -0.18
C SER A 119 2.72 -11.16 -1.16
N TYR A 120 3.87 -11.77 -0.93
CA TYR A 120 4.19 -13.08 -1.47
C TYR A 120 4.87 -13.92 -0.39
N ILE A 121 4.95 -15.23 -0.60
CA ILE A 121 5.57 -16.14 0.36
C ILE A 121 6.93 -16.52 -0.22
N THR A 122 8.00 -16.31 0.55
CA THR A 122 9.30 -16.93 0.26
C THR A 122 9.29 -18.35 0.84
N PRO A 123 9.52 -19.40 0.05
CA PRO A 123 9.70 -20.75 0.60
C PRO A 123 10.86 -20.76 1.60
N SER A 124 10.64 -21.37 2.76
CA SER A 124 11.67 -21.67 3.76
C SER A 124 12.66 -22.71 3.24
#